data_AF-A0A372IR21-F1
#
_entry.id   AF-A0A372IR21-F1
#
_cell.length_a   1.000
_cell.length_b   1.000
_cell.length_c   1.000
_cell.angle_alpha   90.00
_cell.angle_beta   90.00
_cell.angle_gamma   90.00
#
_symmetry.space_group_name_H-M   'P 1'
#
loop_
_entity.id
_entity.type
_entity.pdbx_description
1 polymer ?
#
loop_
_entity_poly.entity_id
_entity_poly.type
_entity_poly.pdbx_seq_one_letter_code
_entity_poly.pdbx_strand_id
1 'polypeptide(L)' 'MFTSGIRQNRLAKMLGIDEAHLSKIVNGFREPSHDLRTQIAEILHSDPEWLFHKMLVTEEGLVIDNQPAYPNK' A
#
# COMPACT_ATOMS: atom_id res chain seq x y z
N MET A 1 -11.57 -3.34 9.06
CA MET A 1 -11.04 -2.50 10.17
C MET A 1 -9.54 -2.36 9.90
N PHE A 2 -9.07 -1.20 9.42
CA PHE A 2 -7.65 -1.04 9.03
C PHE A 2 -6.80 -0.66 10.24
N THR A 3 -5.68 -1.36 10.42
CA THR A 3 -4.89 -1.52 11.65
C THR A 3 -3.68 -0.59 11.76
N SER A 4 -3.70 0.54 11.06
CA SER A 4 -2.73 1.61 11.26
C SER A 4 -3.53 2.81 11.73
N GLY A 5 -3.26 3.36 12.92
CA GLY A 5 -4.07 4.41 13.56
C GLY A 5 -4.20 5.73 12.77
N ILE A 6 -3.71 5.78 11.53
CA ILE A 6 -3.83 6.88 10.58
C ILE A 6 -5.13 6.71 9.79
N ARG A 7 -6.02 7.70 9.91
CA ARG A 7 -7.23 7.75 9.08
C ARG A 7 -6.86 8.11 7.63
N GLN A 8 -7.54 7.53 6.65
CA GLN A 8 -7.29 7.74 5.21
C GLN A 8 -7.32 9.23 4.81
N ASN A 9 -8.25 10.01 5.36
CA ASN A 9 -8.30 11.47 5.22
C ASN A 9 -7.01 12.17 5.68
N ARG A 10 -6.37 11.69 6.74
CA ARG A 10 -5.09 12.24 7.21
C ARG A 10 -3.96 11.89 6.25
N LEU A 11 -3.94 10.65 5.75
CA LEU A 11 -2.97 10.21 4.75
C LEU A 11 -3.11 11.00 3.43
N ALA A 12 -4.34 11.21 2.95
CA ALA A 12 -4.63 12.00 1.75
C ALA A 12 -4.11 13.44 1.88
N LYS A 13 -4.35 14.08 3.03
CA LYS A 13 -3.82 15.41 3.33
C LYS A 13 -2.30 15.46 3.36
N MET A 14 -1.64 14.45 3.94
CA MET A 14 -0.17 14.38 3.98
C MET A 14 0.44 14.21 2.58
N LEU A 15 -0.25 13.49 1.70
CA LEU A 15 0.13 13.30 0.30
C LEU A 15 -0.27 14.46 -0.62
N GLY A 16 -1.00 15.45 -0.10
CA GLY A 16 -1.54 16.56 -0.91
C GLY A 16 -2.57 16.12 -1.96
N ILE A 17 -3.19 14.95 -1.80
CA ILE A 17 -4.21 14.43 -2.71
C ILE A 17 -5.59 14.42 -2.06
N ASP A 18 -6.63 14.34 -2.90
CA ASP A 18 -7.99 14.17 -2.44
C ASP A 18 -8.23 12.78 -1.83
N GLU A 19 -9.08 12.70 -0.81
CA GLU A 19 -9.42 11.44 -0.13
C GLU A 19 -10.08 10.44 -1.09
N ALA A 20 -10.90 10.88 -2.04
CA ALA A 20 -11.48 9.99 -3.05
C ALA A 20 -10.42 9.48 -4.02
N HIS A 21 -9.37 10.26 -4.29
CA HIS A 21 -8.23 9.82 -5.10
C HIS A 21 -7.46 8.72 -4.37
N LEU A 22 -7.13 8.91 -3.09
CA LEU A 22 -6.48 7.89 -2.26
C LEU A 22 -7.36 6.64 -2.13
N SER A 23 -8.67 6.80 -1.93
CA SER A 23 -9.61 5.68 -1.84
C SER A 23 -9.62 4.84 -3.11
N LYS A 24 -9.61 5.46 -4.29
CA LYS A 24 -9.49 4.72 -5.57
C LYS A 24 -8.20 3.93 -5.66
N ILE A 25 -7.09 4.46 -5.13
CA ILE A 25 -5.81 3.78 -5.09
C ILE A 25 -5.84 2.57 -4.14
N VAL A 26 -6.29 2.77 -2.90
CA VAL A 26 -6.36 1.71 -1.87
C VAL A 26 -7.29 0.58 -2.29
N ASN A 27 -8.39 0.90 -2.97
CA ASN A 27 -9.33 -0.09 -3.49
C ASN A 27 -8.90 -0.70 -4.83
N GLY A 28 -7.75 -0.30 -5.38
CA GLY A 28 -7.24 -0.83 -6.66
C GLY A 28 -7.95 -0.33 -7.92
N PHE A 29 -8.89 0.62 -7.81
CA PHE A 29 -9.53 1.27 -8.96
C PHE A 29 -8.58 2.19 -9.73
N ARG A 30 -7.46 2.59 -9.13
CA ARG A 30 -6.44 3.44 -9.76
C ARG A 30 -5.04 3.02 -9.33
N GLU A 31 -4.12 3.00 -10.29
CA GLU A 31 -2.70 2.76 -10.01
C GLU A 31 -2.00 4.08 -9.64
N PRO A 32 -1.34 4.17 -8.47
CA PRO A 32 -0.58 5.36 -8.09
C PRO A 32 0.71 5.47 -8.91
N SER A 33 1.15 6.71 -9.15
CA SER A 33 2.47 6.96 -9.73
C SER A 33 3.60 6.48 -8.82
N HIS A 34 4.78 6.24 -9.38
CA HIS A 34 5.95 5.78 -8.63
C HIS A 34 6.26 6.69 -7.42
N ASP A 35 6.26 8.01 -7.63
CA ASP A 35 6.46 8.99 -6.57
C ASP A 35 5.43 8.86 -5.43
N LEU A 36 4.16 8.71 -5.80
CA LEU A 36 3.06 8.56 -4.84
C LEU A 36 3.15 7.23 -4.08
N ARG A 37 3.60 6.15 -4.72
CA ARG A 37 3.87 4.87 -4.05
C ARG A 37 4.92 5.02 -2.96
N THR A 38 6.04 5.68 -3.29
CA THR A 38 7.13 5.93 -2.33
C THR A 38 6.64 6.75 -1.14
N GLN A 39 5.91 7.84 -1.39
CA GLN A 39 5.37 8.67 -0.31
C GLN A 39 4.40 7.90 0.61
N ILE A 40 3.51 7.09 0.03
CA ILE A 40 2.57 6.27 0.84
C ILE A 40 3.36 5.26 1.68
N ALA A 41 4.35 4.60 1.09
CA ALA A 41 5.21 3.63 1.76
C ALA A 41 6.00 4.26 2.92
N GLU A 42 6.58 5.44 2.73
CA GLU A 42 7.28 6.19 3.77
C GLU A 42 6.35 6.57 4.93
N ILE A 43 5.16 7.11 4.63
CA ILE A 43 4.19 7.52 5.67
C ILE A 43 3.67 6.33 6.46
N LEU A 44 3.49 5.18 5.79
CA LEU A 44 3.06 3.94 6.42
C LEU A 44 4.22 3.13 7.01
N HIS A 45 5.47 3.62 6.89
CA HIS A 45 6.68 2.91 7.31
C HIS A 45 6.72 1.46 6.81
N SER A 46 6.36 1.25 5.54
CA SER A 46 6.21 -0.06 4.91
C SER A 46 6.94 -0.08 3.58
N ASP A 47 7.36 -1.25 3.11
CA ASP A 47 8.01 -1.38 1.80
C ASP A 47 7.00 -1.14 0.66
N PRO A 48 7.32 -0.31 -0.35
CA PRO A 48 6.41 -0.02 -1.46
C PRO A 48 6.12 -1.25 -2.31
N GLU A 49 7.09 -2.15 -2.46
CA GLU A 49 6.91 -3.41 -3.20
C GLU A 49 5.94 -4.34 -2.49
N TRP A 50 6.04 -4.45 -1.15
CA TRP A 50 5.09 -5.21 -0.33
C TRP A 50 3.71 -4.56 -0.31
N LEU A 51 3.65 -3.24 -0.11
CA LEU A 51 2.40 -2.50 0.06
C LEU A 51 1.54 -2.50 -1.21
N PHE A 52 2.16 -2.48 -2.37
CA PHE A 52 1.49 -2.54 -3.66
C PHE A 52 1.64 -3.89 -4.35
N HIS A 53 2.04 -4.93 -3.62
CA HIS A 53 2.09 -6.28 -4.14
C HIS A 53 0.67 -6.73 -4.47
N LYS A 54 0.41 -7.01 -5.75
CA LYS A 54 -0.87 -7.59 -6.18
C LYS A 54 -0.86 -9.05 -5.75
N MET A 55 -1.51 -9.40 -4.64
CA MET A 55 -1.79 -10.80 -4.33
C MET A 55 -2.67 -11.35 -5.44
N LEU A 56 -2.08 -12.14 -6.33
CA LEU A 56 -2.81 -12.99 -7.25
C LEU A 56 -3.44 -14.10 -6.41
N VAL A 57 -4.70 -13.90 -6.01
CA VAL A 57 -5.48 -14.96 -5.37
C VAL A 57 -5.92 -15.91 -6.48
N THR A 58 -5.08 -16.90 -6.77
CA THR A 58 -5.46 -18.03 -7.60
C THR A 58 -6.27 -19.00 -6.75
N GLU A 59 -7.39 -19.51 -7.27
CA GLU A 59 -8.38 -20.33 -6.54
C GLU A 59 -7.80 -21.65 -5.98
N GLU A 60 -6.57 -22.03 -6.32
CA GLU A 60 -5.97 -23.32 -5.97
C GLU A 60 -4.86 -23.27 -4.90
N GLY A 61 -4.72 -22.16 -4.18
CA GLY A 61 -3.82 -22.07 -3.02
C GLY A 61 -2.87 -20.89 -3.11
N LEU A 62 -2.73 -20.19 -1.99
CA LEU A 62 -1.87 -19.03 -1.82
C LEU A 62 -0.42 -19.38 -2.16
N VAL A 63 0.04 -19.04 -3.36
CA VAL A 63 1.47 -18.99 -3.67
C VAL A 63 1.98 -17.65 -3.17
N ILE A 64 2.45 -17.63 -1.92
CA ILE A 64 3.27 -16.52 -1.42
C ILE A 64 4.63 -16.67 -2.10
N ASP A 65 4.89 -15.87 -3.12
CA ASP A 65 6.24 -15.74 -3.68
C ASP A 65 7.12 -15.18 -2.56
N ASN A 66 7.95 -16.05 -1.99
CA ASN A 66 8.77 -15.72 -0.85
C ASN A 66 9.93 -14.84 -1.31
N GLN A 67 10.13 -13.73 -0.58
CA GLN A 67 11.38 -12.96 -0.35
C GLN A 67 11.35 -11.52 -0.95
N PRO A 68 11.66 -10.48 -0.15
CA PRO A 68 12.98 -10.31 0.45
C PRO A 68 13.00 -10.43 1.98
N ALA A 69 14.19 -10.76 2.48
CA ALA A 69 14.49 -10.98 3.88
C ALA A 69 14.20 -9.73 4.72
N TYR A 70 13.45 -9.92 5.80
CA TYR A 70 13.51 -9.01 6.94
C TYR A 70 14.98 -8.94 7.42
N PRO A 71 15.60 -7.76 7.53
CA PRO A 71 16.88 -7.64 8.22
C PRO A 71 16.63 -7.96 9.71
N ASN A 72 17.25 -9.03 10.18
CA ASN A 72 17.32 -9.33 11.60
C ASN A 72 18.11 -8.21 12.31
N LYS A 73 17.68 -7.91 13.55
CA LYS A 73 18.29 -6.97 14.50
C LYS A 73 19.81 -6.87 14.48
#